data_AF-A0A7W0H8L2-F1
#
_entry.id   AF-A0A7W0H8L2-F1
#
_cell.length_a   1.000
_cell.length_b   1.000
_cell.length_c   1.000
_cell.angle_alpha   90.00
_cell.angle_beta   90.00
_cell.angle_gamma   90.00
#
_symmetry.space_group_name_H-M   'P 1'
#
loop_
_entity.id
_entity.type
_entity.pdbx_description
1 polymer ?
#
loop_
_entity_poly.entity_id
_entity_poly.type
_entity_poly.pdbx_seq_one_letter_code
_entity_poly.pdbx_strand_id
1 'polypeptide(L)'
;VVVFGRYRALLFSTFDPEVADVSGVRVARTDALLMLVLSLAILATLNIIGVTLVAATLVIPAVVARMLTDSFSRMLWISSITGAAGGFLGMNLSYHLNVPSGTMIVLVDAAAFCLVLMVSGGRSLRATANLDEYVDPTSILRAQPAPSRNAR
;
A
#
# COMPACT_ATOMS: atom_id res chain seq x y z
N VAL A 1 4.11 -8.57 19.40
CA VAL A 1 5.34 -8.46 20.23
C VAL A 1 6.62 -8.64 19.43
N VAL A 2 6.81 -9.77 18.73
CA VAL A 2 8.02 -10.03 17.91
C VAL A 2 8.30 -8.95 16.86
N VAL A 3 7.25 -8.52 16.13
CA VAL A 3 7.35 -7.46 15.09
C VAL A 3 7.73 -6.10 15.70
N PHE A 4 7.06 -5.71 16.80
CA PHE A 4 7.35 -4.45 17.51
C PHE A 4 8.78 -4.43 18.11
N GLY A 5 9.25 -5.54 18.68
CA GLY A 5 10.61 -5.63 19.26
C GLY A 5 11.75 -5.66 18.23
N ARG A 6 11.44 -5.80 16.93
CA ARG A 6 12.42 -5.81 15.83
C ARG A 6 12.20 -4.69 14.82
N TYR A 7 11.34 -3.71 15.12
CA TYR A 7 10.98 -2.61 14.21
C TYR A 7 12.18 -1.91 13.56
N ARG A 8 13.25 -1.68 14.33
CA ARG A 8 14.49 -1.06 13.83
C ARG A 8 15.24 -1.95 12.83
N ALA A 9 15.28 -3.27 13.05
CA ALA A 9 15.89 -4.23 12.13
C ALA A 9 15.06 -4.42 10.85
N LEU A 10 13.74 -4.34 10.97
CA LEU A 10 12.81 -4.34 9.82
C LEU A 10 12.99 -3.10 8.95
N LEU A 11 13.10 -1.93 9.57
CA LEU A 11 13.39 -0.67 8.87
C LEU A 11 14.73 -0.72 8.13
N PHE A 12 15.80 -1.17 8.79
CA PHE A 12 17.12 -1.28 8.14
C PHE A 12 17.12 -2.27 6.98
N SER A 13 16.43 -3.41 7.12
CA SER A 13 16.32 -4.41 6.05
C SER A 13 15.51 -3.93 4.84
N THR A 14 14.48 -3.09 5.04
CA THR A 14 13.61 -2.63 3.95
C THR A 14 14.17 -1.42 3.21
N PHE A 15 14.96 -0.56 3.87
CA PHE A 15 15.50 0.66 3.26
C PHE A 15 16.89 0.49 2.65
N ASP A 16 17.72 -0.43 3.15
CA ASP A 16 19.06 -0.61 2.61
C ASP A 16 19.61 -2.04 2.88
N PRO A 17 19.18 -3.04 2.09
CA PRO A 17 19.66 -4.41 2.25
C PRO A 17 21.17 -4.56 2.01
N GLU A 18 21.78 -3.66 1.23
CA GLU A 18 23.22 -3.67 0.94
C GLU A 18 24.04 -3.09 2.10
N VAL A 19 23.62 -1.98 2.73
CA VAL A 19 24.31 -1.41 3.91
C VAL A 19 24.04 -2.22 5.19
N ALA A 20 22.91 -2.93 5.29
CA ALA A 20 22.59 -3.77 6.44
C ALA A 20 23.52 -4.99 6.58
N ASP A 21 23.97 -5.56 5.46
CA ASP A 21 24.91 -6.70 5.46
C ASP A 21 26.31 -6.25 5.93
N VAL A 22 26.74 -5.04 5.54
CA VAL A 22 28.00 -4.43 6.01
C VAL A 22 27.92 -4.01 7.49
N SER A 23 26.72 -3.77 8.01
CA SER A 23 26.46 -3.37 9.41
C SER A 23 26.37 -4.55 10.39
N GLY A 24 26.58 -5.79 9.92
CA GLY A 24 26.58 -7.01 10.77
C GLY A 24 25.20 -7.57 11.10
N VAL A 25 24.13 -7.06 10.50
CA VAL A 25 22.77 -7.60 10.64
C VAL A 25 22.55 -8.62 9.53
N ARG A 26 22.39 -9.90 9.90
CA ARG A 26 22.11 -10.99 8.95
C ARG A 26 20.71 -10.80 8.35
N VAL A 27 20.61 -10.04 7.26
CA VAL A 27 19.36 -9.69 6.56
C VAL A 27 18.53 -10.95 6.29
N ALA A 28 19.18 -12.03 5.84
CA ALA A 28 18.55 -13.33 5.59
C ALA A 28 17.81 -13.92 6.81
N ARG A 29 18.28 -13.70 8.04
CA ARG A 29 17.59 -14.19 9.25
C ARG A 29 16.38 -13.34 9.61
N THR A 30 16.45 -12.05 9.39
CA THR A 30 15.33 -11.14 9.62
C THR A 30 14.21 -11.40 8.62
N ASP A 31 14.56 -11.61 7.35
CA ASP A 31 13.62 -11.97 6.29
C ASP A 31 12.96 -13.34 6.56
N ALA A 32 13.77 -14.36 6.90
CA ALA A 32 13.24 -15.67 7.27
C ALA A 32 12.29 -15.62 8.48
N LEU A 33 12.62 -14.80 9.51
CA LEU A 33 11.74 -14.60 10.67
C LEU A 33 10.44 -13.89 10.28
N LEU A 34 10.48 -12.90 9.39
CA LEU A 34 9.28 -12.24 8.88
C LEU A 34 8.40 -13.20 8.10
N MET A 35 8.97 -13.96 7.17
CA MET A 35 8.24 -14.97 6.41
C MET A 35 7.62 -16.01 7.33
N LEU A 36 8.33 -16.43 8.39
CA LEU A 36 7.82 -17.39 9.36
C LEU A 36 6.66 -16.81 10.18
N VAL A 37 6.78 -15.59 10.69
CA VAL A 37 5.69 -14.94 11.45
C VAL A 37 4.48 -14.68 10.55
N LEU A 38 4.70 -14.19 9.32
CA LEU A 38 3.63 -13.90 8.36
C LEU A 38 2.92 -15.18 7.93
N SER A 39 3.65 -16.23 7.58
CA SER A 39 3.07 -17.52 7.19
C SER A 39 2.24 -18.13 8.32
N LEU A 40 2.76 -18.15 9.55
CA LEU A 40 2.00 -18.63 10.71
C LEU A 40 0.72 -17.81 10.95
N ALA A 41 0.80 -16.49 10.85
CA ALA A 41 -0.36 -15.61 11.01
C ALA A 41 -1.43 -15.86 9.94
N ILE A 42 -1.01 -15.99 8.68
CA ILE A 42 -1.91 -16.30 7.56
C ILE A 42 -2.54 -17.67 7.78
N LEU A 43 -1.75 -18.73 7.96
CA LEU A 43 -2.22 -20.10 8.14
C LEU A 43 -3.21 -20.25 9.31
N ALA A 44 -2.97 -19.55 10.42
CA ALA A 44 -3.90 -19.52 11.55
C ALA A 44 -5.25 -18.91 11.19
N THR A 45 -5.26 -17.84 10.38
CA THR A 45 -6.48 -17.12 9.98
C THR A 45 -7.24 -17.82 8.86
N LEU A 46 -6.53 -18.55 7.98
CA LEU A 46 -7.14 -19.29 6.86
C LEU A 46 -8.21 -20.28 7.31
N ASN A 47 -8.04 -20.93 8.47
CA ASN A 47 -9.01 -21.89 9.00
C ASN A 47 -10.30 -21.24 9.53
N ILE A 48 -10.26 -19.96 9.91
CA ILE A 48 -11.40 -19.26 10.51
C ILE A 48 -12.30 -18.69 9.41
N ILE A 49 -11.69 -18.10 8.37
CA ILE A 49 -12.39 -17.25 7.41
C ILE A 49 -12.36 -17.84 5.98
N GLY A 50 -11.35 -18.64 5.64
CA GLY A 50 -11.13 -19.14 4.28
C GLY A 50 -10.16 -18.28 3.46
N VAL A 51 -9.53 -18.90 2.46
CA VAL A 51 -8.37 -18.34 1.74
C VAL A 51 -8.67 -17.06 0.95
N THR A 52 -9.83 -17.00 0.30
CA THR A 52 -10.23 -15.84 -0.51
C THR A 52 -10.48 -14.61 0.35
N LEU A 53 -11.13 -14.78 1.51
CA LEU A 53 -11.45 -13.70 2.44
C LEU A 53 -10.20 -13.17 3.14
N VAL A 54 -9.26 -14.05 3.51
CA VAL A 54 -7.96 -13.63 4.07
C VAL A 54 -7.16 -12.81 3.07
N ALA A 55 -7.08 -13.25 1.80
CA ALA A 55 -6.38 -12.50 0.77
C ALA A 55 -6.98 -11.11 0.56
N ALA A 56 -8.32 -10.99 0.52
CA ALA A 56 -8.99 -9.70 0.41
C ALA A 56 -8.71 -8.77 1.61
N THR A 57 -8.90 -9.28 2.83
CA THR A 57 -8.71 -8.53 4.08
C THR A 57 -7.27 -8.07 4.27
N LEU A 58 -6.27 -8.83 3.78
CA LEU A 58 -4.87 -8.42 3.84
C LEU A 58 -4.51 -7.33 2.81
N VAL A 59 -5.04 -7.45 1.59
CA VAL A 59 -4.69 -6.55 0.48
C VAL A 59 -5.37 -5.18 0.63
N ILE A 60 -6.64 -5.14 1.02
CA ILE A 60 -7.43 -3.90 1.09
C ILE A 60 -6.79 -2.81 1.98
N PRO A 61 -6.49 -3.02 3.27
CA PRO A 61 -5.92 -1.98 4.14
C PRO A 61 -4.52 -1.55 3.68
N ALA A 62 -3.75 -2.43 3.02
CA ALA A 62 -2.47 -2.08 2.44
C ALA A 62 -2.62 -1.14 1.24
N VAL A 63 -3.58 -1.42 0.35
CA VAL A 63 -3.88 -0.56 -0.81
C VAL A 63 -4.46 0.78 -0.33
N VAL A 64 -5.38 0.77 0.62
CA VAL A 64 -5.95 1.98 1.23
C VAL A 64 -4.85 2.87 1.81
N ALA A 65 -3.94 2.30 2.61
CA ALA A 65 -2.84 3.05 3.22
C ALA A 65 -1.87 3.60 2.16
N ARG A 66 -1.58 2.82 1.12
CA ARG A 66 -0.72 3.25 0.00
C ARG A 66 -1.35 4.39 -0.80
N MET A 67 -2.67 4.37 -1.02
CA MET A 67 -3.36 5.49 -1.69
C MET A 67 -3.33 6.77 -0.85
N LEU A 68 -3.27 6.64 0.48
CA LEU A 68 -3.33 7.77 1.39
C LEU A 68 -1.97 8.39 1.70
N THR A 69 -0.84 7.68 1.50
CA THR A 69 0.49 8.17 1.89
C THR A 69 1.64 7.50 1.13
N ASP A 70 2.65 8.27 0.70
CA ASP A 70 3.88 7.78 0.06
C ASP A 70 5.02 7.39 1.03
N SER A 71 4.82 7.54 2.35
CA SER A 71 5.83 7.29 3.38
C SER A 71 5.58 5.98 4.15
N PHE A 72 6.57 5.08 4.14
CA PHE A 72 6.48 3.72 4.70
C PHE A 72 6.08 3.65 6.18
N SER A 73 6.62 4.54 7.04
CA SER A 73 6.28 4.57 8.46
C SER A 73 4.82 4.99 8.70
N ARG A 74 4.31 5.94 7.90
CA ARG A 74 2.89 6.33 7.96
C ARG A 74 1.98 5.26 7.36
N MET A 75 2.41 4.60 6.29
CA MET A 75 1.68 3.50 5.68
C MET A 75 1.43 2.34 6.67
N LEU A 76 2.45 1.95 7.45
CA LEU A 76 2.32 0.91 8.49
C LEU A 76 1.30 1.27 9.57
N TRP A 77 1.30 2.53 10.03
CA TRP A 77 0.35 2.99 11.03
C TRP A 77 -1.08 3.06 10.49
N ILE A 78 -1.24 3.63 9.29
CA ILE A 78 -2.56 3.80 8.66
C ILE A 78 -3.18 2.46 8.31
N SER A 79 -2.41 1.51 7.76
CA SER A 79 -2.93 0.18 7.40
C SER A 79 -3.37 -0.60 8.64
N SER A 80 -2.58 -0.55 9.72
CA SER A 80 -2.90 -1.24 10.97
C SER A 80 -4.14 -0.66 11.64
N ILE A 81 -4.31 0.67 11.63
CA ILE A 81 -5.51 1.33 12.17
C ILE A 81 -6.73 0.99 11.32
N THR A 82 -6.61 1.10 9.99
CA THR A 82 -7.73 0.84 9.08
C THR A 82 -8.18 -0.61 9.17
N GLY A 83 -7.26 -1.57 9.19
CA GLY A 83 -7.60 -2.99 9.34
C GLY A 83 -8.19 -3.33 10.71
N ALA A 84 -7.68 -2.73 11.80
CA ALA A 84 -8.26 -2.92 13.13
C ALA A 84 -9.67 -2.32 13.23
N ALA A 85 -9.88 -1.13 12.68
CA ALA A 85 -11.19 -0.49 12.63
C ALA A 85 -12.18 -1.26 11.76
N GLY A 86 -11.76 -1.73 10.59
CA GLY A 86 -12.57 -2.55 9.68
C GLY A 86 -12.97 -3.88 10.30
N GLY A 87 -12.04 -4.58 10.95
CA GLY A 87 -12.33 -5.79 11.71
C GLY A 87 -13.30 -5.56 12.88
N PHE A 88 -13.09 -4.48 13.66
CA PHE A 88 -13.96 -4.14 14.79
C PHE A 88 -15.37 -3.77 14.34
N LEU A 89 -15.51 -2.91 13.32
CA LEU A 89 -16.78 -2.50 12.75
C LEU A 89 -17.50 -3.68 12.09
N GLY A 90 -16.78 -4.48 11.29
CA GLY A 90 -17.31 -5.67 10.63
C GLY A 90 -17.80 -6.73 11.61
N MET A 91 -17.09 -6.95 12.72
CA MET A 91 -17.52 -7.85 13.78
C MET A 91 -18.76 -7.33 14.52
N ASN A 92 -18.83 -6.02 14.81
CA ASN A 92 -19.98 -5.41 15.48
C ASN A 92 -21.26 -5.48 14.61
N LEU A 93 -21.10 -5.29 13.28
CA LEU A 93 -22.20 -5.38 12.32
C LEU A 93 -22.65 -6.82 12.08
N SER A 94 -21.71 -7.77 12.06
CA SER A 94 -22.00 -9.21 11.96
C SER A 94 -22.90 -9.69 13.11
N TYR A 95 -22.68 -9.16 14.32
CA TYR A 95 -23.50 -9.49 15.49
C TYR A 95 -24.98 -9.12 15.31
N HIS A 96 -25.27 -8.00 14.65
CA HIS A 96 -26.64 -7.56 14.42
C HIS A 96 -27.33 -8.30 13.26
N LEU A 97 -26.57 -8.67 12.23
CA LEU A 97 -27.11 -9.24 10.99
C LEU A 97 -27.11 -10.77 10.96
N ASN A 98 -26.54 -11.45 11.96
CA ASN A 98 -26.39 -12.92 12.02
C ASN A 98 -25.73 -13.52 10.75
N VAL A 99 -24.88 -12.75 10.08
CA VAL A 99 -24.12 -13.16 8.89
C VAL A 99 -22.72 -13.63 9.32
N PRO A 100 -22.09 -14.60 8.61
CA PRO A 100 -20.72 -15.01 8.91
C PRO A 100 -19.78 -13.82 9.07
N SER A 101 -19.03 -13.81 10.18
CA SER A 101 -18.12 -12.71 10.54
C SER A 101 -17.08 -12.42 9.45
N GLY A 102 -16.62 -13.47 8.78
CA GLY A 102 -15.66 -13.40 7.69
C GLY A 102 -16.08 -12.50 6.55
N THR A 103 -17.25 -12.76 5.97
CA THR A 103 -17.77 -12.00 4.84
C THR A 103 -18.12 -10.57 5.24
N MET A 104 -18.63 -10.35 6.45
CA MET A 104 -18.94 -9.02 6.95
C MET A 104 -17.71 -8.14 7.13
N ILE A 105 -16.59 -8.69 7.63
CA ILE A 105 -15.33 -7.96 7.74
C ILE A 105 -14.85 -7.52 6.36
N VAL A 106 -14.81 -8.44 5.38
CA VAL A 106 -14.39 -8.11 4.01
C VAL A 106 -15.32 -7.08 3.36
N LEU A 107 -16.62 -7.17 3.61
CA LEU A 107 -17.60 -6.22 3.08
C LEU A 107 -17.38 -4.81 3.63
N VAL A 108 -17.11 -4.68 4.93
CA VAL A 108 -16.79 -3.40 5.56
C VAL A 108 -15.47 -2.83 5.05
N ASP A 109 -14.43 -3.67 4.94
CA ASP A 109 -13.14 -3.25 4.37
C ASP A 109 -13.28 -2.81 2.91
N ALA A 110 -14.06 -3.54 2.09
CA ALA A 110 -14.33 -3.17 0.71
C ALA A 110 -15.10 -1.85 0.61
N ALA A 111 -16.06 -1.61 1.50
CA ALA A 111 -16.78 -0.33 1.56
C ALA A 111 -15.84 0.82 1.96
N ALA A 112 -14.96 0.60 2.94
CA ALA A 112 -13.94 1.57 3.33
C ALA A 112 -12.96 1.86 2.18
N PHE A 113 -12.54 0.83 1.44
CA PHE A 113 -11.72 0.98 0.24
C PHE A 113 -12.40 1.82 -0.82
N CYS A 114 -13.67 1.55 -1.11
CA CYS A 114 -14.45 2.32 -2.08
C CYS A 114 -14.55 3.80 -1.69
N LEU A 115 -14.77 4.08 -0.40
CA LEU A 115 -14.84 5.43 0.14
C LEU A 115 -13.49 6.16 0.01
N VAL A 116 -12.38 5.49 0.35
CA VAL A 116 -11.04 6.04 0.18
C VAL A 116 -10.71 6.25 -1.29
N LEU A 117 -11.11 5.32 -2.17
CA LEU A 117 -10.89 5.43 -3.60
C LEU A 117 -11.65 6.61 -4.22
N MET A 118 -12.88 6.89 -3.78
CA MET A 118 -13.59 8.11 -4.19
C MET A 118 -12.87 9.38 -3.73
N VAL A 119 -12.40 9.42 -2.49
CA VAL A 119 -11.72 10.60 -1.93
C VAL A 119 -10.33 10.82 -2.54
N SER A 120 -9.59 9.73 -2.80
CA SER A 120 -8.21 9.76 -3.29
C SER A 120 -8.11 9.74 -4.82
N GLY A 121 -9.06 9.12 -5.51
CA GLY A 121 -9.10 9.05 -6.98
C GLY A 121 -9.18 10.42 -7.65
N GLY A 122 -9.73 11.42 -6.96
CA GLY A 122 -9.72 12.82 -7.41
C GLY A 122 -8.33 13.47 -7.48
N ARG A 123 -7.31 12.90 -6.82
CA ARG A 123 -5.93 13.41 -6.83
C ARG A 123 -5.09 12.84 -7.97
N SER A 124 -5.31 11.58 -8.36
CA SER A 124 -4.50 10.91 -9.39
C SER A 124 -4.77 11.42 -10.81
N LEU A 125 -5.99 11.89 -11.09
CA LEU A 125 -6.34 12.42 -12.42
C LEU A 125 -5.77 13.82 -12.68
N ARG A 126 -5.42 14.57 -11.63
CA ARG A 126 -4.86 15.94 -11.76
C ARG A 126 -3.37 15.95 -12.09
N ALA A 127 -2.65 14.87 -11.81
CA ALA A 127 -1.21 14.78 -12.07
C ALA A 127 -0.89 14.56 -13.56
N THR A 128 -1.68 13.74 -14.27
CA THR A 128 -1.46 13.47 -15.70
C THR A 128 -1.86 14.64 -16.59
N ALA A 129 -2.88 15.42 -16.19
CA ALA A 129 -3.31 16.60 -16.94
C ALA A 129 -2.22 17.70 -17.06
N ASN A 130 -1.21 17.69 -16.20
CA ASN A 130 -0.09 18.64 -16.25
C ASN A 130 1.11 18.15 -17.10
N LEU A 131 1.11 16.89 -17.54
CA LEU A 131 2.20 16.32 -18.35
C LEU A 131 1.97 16.51 -19.86
N ASP A 132 0.70 16.60 -20.27
CA ASP A 132 0.32 16.90 -21.66
C ASP A 132 0.71 18.34 -22.06
N GLU A 133 0.88 19.23 -21.09
CA GLU A 133 1.35 20.60 -21.30
C GLU A 133 2.89 20.69 -21.45
N TYR A 134 3.64 19.68 -21.00
CA TYR A 134 5.09 19.60 -21.16
C TYR A 134 5.52 18.84 -22.43
N VAL A 135 4.70 17.90 -22.92
CA VAL A 135 4.98 17.09 -24.11
C VAL A 135 4.23 17.64 -25.34
N ASP A 136 4.48 18.90 -25.68
CA ASP A 136 4.11 19.42 -27.01
C ASP A 136 5.38 19.58 -27.87
N PRO A 137 5.68 18.63 -28.78
CA PRO A 137 6.81 18.71 -29.71
C PRO A 137 6.76 19.94 -30.61
N THR A 138 5.59 20.53 -30.80
CA THR A 138 5.41 21.70 -31.69
C THR A 138 5.91 23.00 -31.04
N SER A 139 6.05 23.04 -29.72
CA SER A 139 6.67 24.18 -29.01
C SER A 139 8.17 24.30 -29.34
N ILE A 140 8.87 23.17 -29.45
CA ILE A 140 10.30 23.07 -29.78
C ILE A 140 10.56 23.53 -31.22
N LEU A 141 9.65 23.19 -32.13
CA LEU A 141 9.68 23.60 -33.54
C LEU A 141 9.42 25.10 -33.75
N ARG A 142 8.59 25.74 -32.89
CA ARG A 142 8.35 27.19 -32.96
C ARG A 142 9.45 28.03 -32.32
N ALA A 143 10.18 27.47 -31.36
CA ALA A 143 11.31 28.14 -30.72
C ALA A 143 12.57 28.18 -31.60
N GLN A 144 12.60 27.41 -32.69
CA GLN A 144 13.72 27.38 -33.62
C GLN A 144 13.59 28.55 -34.63
N PRO A 145 14.45 29.59 -34.57
CA PRO A 145 14.40 30.68 -35.53
C PRO A 145 14.66 30.14 -36.93
N ALA A 146 13.77 30.48 -37.88
CA ALA A 146 13.83 29.99 -39.25
C ALA A 146 15.21 30.27 -39.88
N PRO A 147 15.85 29.28 -40.53
CA PRO A 147 17.17 29.45 -41.10
C PRO A 147 17.15 30.59 -42.12
N SER A 148 17.94 31.63 -41.83
CA SER A 148 18.05 32.83 -42.65
C SER A 148 18.55 32.43 -44.04
N ARG A 149 17.63 32.45 -45.01
CA ARG A 149 17.82 32.11 -46.43
C ARG A 149 18.66 33.17 -47.17
N ASN A 150 19.79 33.59 -46.61
CA ASN A 150 20.66 34.65 -47.17
C ASN A 150 22.17 34.38 -46.92
N ALA A 151 22.59 33.11 -46.87
CA ALA A 151 23.99 32.75 -47.09
C ALA A 151 24.16 32.36 -48.57
N ARG A 152 24.10 33.38 -49.44
CA ARG A 152 24.60 33.32 -50.81
C ARG A 152 25.82 34.23 -50.91
#